data_AF-A0A7S2UWB6-F1
#
_entry.id   AF-A0A7S2UWB6-F1
#
_cell.length_a   1.000
_cell.length_b   1.000
_cell.length_c   1.000
_cell.angle_alpha   90.00
_cell.angle_beta   90.00
_cell.angle_gamma   90.00
#
_symmetry.space_group_name_H-M   'P 1'
#
loop_
_entity.id
_entity.type
_entity.pdbx_description
1 polymer ?
#
loop_
_entity_poly.entity_id
_entity_poly.type
_entity_poly.pdbx_seq_one_letter_code
_entity_poly.pdbx_strand_id
1 'polypeptide(L)'
;MQLQIVLVSAAAILSYQCAHAWSFGKILQRSINAAPEALTSIAAPLLLSTTLLSGVAAADASVLNRDVYFGVGCFWHVQHEFVMAEQQILGRDSDEITAAAGYAGSKNLFQDPSDASNSGKVCYHNRQRVGDYGKLGHGEVVGLQIPQTKESISAFAKEYFALFKNGDRPDLGDRGPEYRSLIGLPGGMDNPFFSVIEEEAKQKGIKLVPGQGNDADTSGKRIVWVMNSEQYPFYQAEIYHQFHDGFMPGENYPVSYNALVKAAFKDGRITSTGCPDIDVNLLLK
;
A
#
# COMPACT_ATOMS: atom_id res chain seq x y z
N MET A 1 -56.82 29.75 25.67
CA MET A 1 -55.38 29.84 25.34
C MET A 1 -54.91 28.41 25.10
N GLN A 2 -54.98 27.98 23.83
CA GLN A 2 -54.93 26.56 23.43
C GLN A 2 -53.50 26.13 23.07
N LEU A 3 -53.13 24.97 23.60
CA LEU A 3 -51.92 24.20 23.32
C LEU A 3 -52.00 23.59 21.91
N GLN A 4 -50.97 23.72 21.09
CA GLN A 4 -50.79 22.90 19.89
C GLN A 4 -49.53 22.04 20.05
N ILE A 5 -49.76 20.74 20.12
CA ILE A 5 -48.78 19.66 20.02
C ILE A 5 -48.76 19.23 18.55
N VAL A 6 -47.60 19.26 17.92
CA VAL A 6 -47.39 18.70 16.57
C VAL A 6 -46.72 17.34 16.70
N LEU A 7 -47.50 16.30 16.42
CA LEU A 7 -47.04 14.93 16.15
C LEU A 7 -46.66 14.84 14.67
N VAL A 8 -45.48 14.27 14.36
CA VAL A 8 -45.17 13.77 13.01
C VAL A 8 -44.72 12.32 13.11
N SER A 9 -45.42 11.48 12.36
CA SER A 9 -45.36 10.02 12.33
C SER A 9 -44.24 9.46 11.45
N ALA A 10 -43.93 8.19 11.73
CA ALA A 10 -42.97 7.31 11.07
C ALA A 10 -43.43 6.73 9.71
N ALA A 11 -42.45 6.29 8.91
CA ALA A 11 -42.43 5.21 7.89
C ALA A 11 -41.31 5.53 6.87
N ALA A 12 -40.53 4.64 6.25
CA ALA A 12 -40.44 3.19 6.15
C ALA A 12 -39.04 2.89 5.56
N ILE A 13 -38.40 1.75 5.89
CA ILE A 13 -37.27 1.24 5.11
C ILE A 13 -37.55 -0.23 4.76
N LEU A 14 -37.58 -0.49 3.46
CA LEU A 14 -37.81 -1.77 2.82
C LEU A 14 -36.65 -2.76 3.07
N SER A 15 -37.02 -4.00 3.33
CA SER A 15 -36.18 -5.19 3.27
C SER A 15 -35.90 -5.60 1.81
N TYR A 16 -34.63 -5.76 1.44
CA TYR A 16 -34.21 -6.42 0.21
C TYR A 16 -33.83 -7.88 0.51
N GLN A 17 -34.59 -8.81 -0.06
CA GLN A 17 -34.22 -10.22 -0.19
C GLN A 17 -33.51 -10.41 -1.53
N CYS A 18 -32.35 -11.08 -1.53
CA CYS A 18 -31.68 -11.52 -2.76
C CYS A 18 -31.57 -13.05 -2.74
N ALA A 19 -32.29 -13.69 -3.65
CA ALA A 19 -32.21 -15.12 -3.93
C ALA A 19 -31.79 -15.28 -5.39
N HIS A 20 -30.64 -15.91 -5.65
CA HIS A 20 -30.31 -16.46 -6.96
C HIS A 20 -29.65 -17.83 -6.77
N ALA A 21 -30.41 -18.86 -7.12
CA ALA A 21 -29.96 -20.24 -7.26
C ALA A 21 -29.27 -20.40 -8.62
N TRP A 22 -28.07 -21.01 -8.63
CA TRP A 22 -27.41 -21.47 -9.85
C TRP A 22 -27.60 -22.99 -9.98
N SER A 23 -28.18 -23.39 -11.12
CA SER A 23 -28.42 -24.77 -11.52
C SER A 23 -27.17 -25.35 -12.21
N PHE A 24 -26.71 -26.51 -11.74
CA PHE A 24 -25.65 -27.30 -12.38
C PHE A 24 -26.24 -28.16 -13.51
N GLY A 25 -25.89 -27.83 -14.74
CA GLY A 25 -26.09 -28.67 -15.93
C GLY A 25 -24.95 -29.67 -16.11
N LYS A 26 -25.30 -30.94 -16.28
CA LYS A 26 -24.44 -32.11 -16.38
C LYS A 26 -24.42 -32.64 -17.83
N ILE A 27 -23.29 -33.27 -18.20
CA ILE A 27 -23.12 -34.34 -19.21
C ILE A 27 -23.00 -33.93 -20.70
N LEU A 28 -21.82 -34.19 -21.29
CA LEU A 28 -21.70 -35.17 -22.39
C LEU A 28 -20.24 -35.58 -22.62
N GLN A 29 -20.06 -36.89 -22.63
CA GLN A 29 -18.84 -37.65 -22.80
C GLN A 29 -18.88 -38.26 -24.21
N ARG A 30 -17.80 -38.12 -24.99
CA ARG A 30 -17.56 -38.95 -26.18
C ARG A 30 -16.06 -39.24 -26.33
N SER A 31 -15.75 -40.52 -26.18
CA SER A 31 -14.60 -41.25 -26.74
C SER A 31 -14.61 -41.13 -28.28
N ILE A 32 -13.63 -41.51 -29.11
CA ILE A 32 -12.52 -42.47 -29.12
C ILE A 32 -11.65 -42.03 -30.32
N ASN A 33 -10.33 -42.27 -30.33
CA ASN A 33 -9.63 -43.01 -31.39
C ASN A 33 -8.11 -43.06 -31.12
N ALA A 34 -7.56 -44.25 -31.34
CA ALA A 34 -6.18 -44.64 -31.10
C ALA A 34 -5.38 -44.76 -32.42
N ALA A 35 -4.11 -44.34 -32.36
CA ALA A 35 -2.88 -44.87 -32.99
C ALA A 35 -2.82 -45.03 -34.54
N PRO A 36 -1.64 -45.28 -35.19
CA PRO A 36 -0.30 -45.52 -34.64
C PRO A 36 0.90 -44.82 -35.37
N GLU A 37 2.10 -45.08 -34.83
CA GLU A 37 3.42 -45.22 -35.48
C GLU A 37 4.12 -44.03 -36.17
N ALA A 38 5.30 -43.65 -35.66
CA ALA A 38 6.59 -44.00 -36.31
C ALA A 38 7.81 -43.54 -35.49
N LEU A 39 8.79 -44.43 -35.43
CA LEU A 39 10.08 -44.34 -34.76
C LEU A 39 10.99 -43.27 -35.37
N THR A 40 11.79 -42.58 -34.55
CA THR A 40 13.22 -42.39 -34.85
C THR A 40 14.01 -42.23 -33.56
N SER A 41 14.98 -43.13 -33.43
CA SER A 41 15.99 -43.25 -32.38
C SER A 41 17.10 -42.25 -32.64
N ILE A 42 17.41 -41.40 -31.65
CA ILE A 42 18.75 -40.86 -31.46
C ILE A 42 19.02 -40.81 -29.95
N ALA A 43 19.75 -41.81 -29.46
CA ALA A 43 20.27 -41.82 -28.10
C ALA A 43 21.38 -40.76 -27.99
N ALA A 44 21.05 -39.60 -27.42
CA ALA A 44 22.02 -38.62 -26.96
C ALA A 44 22.53 -39.04 -25.55
N PRO A 45 23.83 -38.92 -25.25
CA PRO A 45 24.36 -39.26 -23.94
C PRO A 45 23.79 -38.27 -22.90
N LEU A 46 22.98 -38.78 -21.97
CA LEU A 46 22.61 -38.07 -20.74
C LEU A 46 23.88 -37.90 -19.89
N LEU A 47 24.51 -36.73 -20.00
CA LEU A 47 25.35 -36.21 -18.94
C LEU A 47 24.41 -35.82 -17.80
N LEU A 48 24.29 -36.68 -16.78
CA LEU A 48 23.75 -36.30 -15.48
C LEU A 48 24.72 -35.28 -14.85
N SER A 49 24.61 -34.03 -15.28
CA SER A 49 25.17 -32.91 -14.55
C SER A 49 24.23 -32.67 -13.37
N THR A 50 24.60 -33.21 -12.21
CA THR A 50 23.98 -32.86 -10.93
C THR A 50 24.37 -31.43 -10.59
N THR A 51 23.76 -30.46 -11.28
CA THR A 51 23.71 -29.09 -10.77
C THR A 51 22.87 -29.12 -9.51
N LEU A 52 23.55 -29.13 -8.37
CA LEU A 52 22.99 -28.66 -7.11
C LEU A 52 22.57 -27.20 -7.35
N LEU A 53 21.34 -27.01 -7.82
CA LEU A 53 20.63 -25.76 -7.62
C LEU A 53 20.47 -25.62 -6.11
N SER A 54 21.45 -24.99 -5.48
CA SER A 54 21.20 -24.25 -4.26
C SER A 54 20.15 -23.21 -4.61
N GLY A 55 18.88 -23.61 -4.50
CA GLY A 55 17.77 -22.68 -4.41
C GLY A 55 18.06 -21.81 -3.20
N VAL A 56 18.60 -20.62 -3.45
CA VAL A 56 18.46 -19.53 -2.51
C VAL A 56 16.96 -19.29 -2.49
N ALA A 57 16.28 -19.86 -1.50
CA ALA A 57 14.94 -19.47 -1.17
C ALA A 57 15.02 -17.96 -0.91
N ALA A 58 14.50 -17.17 -1.85
CA ALA A 58 14.10 -15.81 -1.56
C ALA A 58 13.26 -15.89 -0.28
N ALA A 59 13.58 -15.05 0.70
CA ALA A 59 12.80 -14.97 1.93
C ALA A 59 11.38 -14.54 1.56
N ASP A 60 10.50 -15.50 1.29
CA ASP A 60 9.06 -15.33 1.22
C ASP A 60 8.56 -15.33 2.67
N ALA A 61 8.88 -14.25 3.37
CA ALA A 61 8.47 -14.00 4.74
C ALA A 61 7.45 -12.85 4.74
N SER A 62 6.19 -13.23 4.54
CA SER A 62 4.99 -12.69 5.21
C SER A 62 4.78 -11.18 5.33
N VAL A 63 5.47 -10.33 4.58
CA VAL A 63 5.12 -8.90 4.54
C VAL A 63 3.78 -8.80 3.82
N LEU A 64 2.78 -8.26 4.53
CA LEU A 64 1.47 -7.98 3.96
C LEU A 64 1.62 -7.25 2.63
N ASN A 65 1.02 -7.80 1.58
CA ASN A 65 1.04 -7.15 0.28
C ASN A 65 0.29 -5.82 0.37
N ARG A 66 0.94 -4.70 0.05
CA ARG A 66 0.42 -3.32 0.20
C ARG A 66 0.36 -2.64 -1.17
N ASP A 67 -0.48 -3.21 -2.04
CA ASP A 67 -0.60 -2.77 -3.43
C ASP A 67 -1.30 -1.42 -3.60
N VAL A 68 -1.94 -0.91 -2.54
CA VAL A 68 -2.50 0.45 -2.52
C VAL A 68 -1.71 1.28 -1.53
N TYR A 69 -1.24 2.45 -1.96
CA TYR A 69 -0.52 3.37 -1.10
C TYR A 69 -0.88 4.82 -1.37
N PHE A 70 -0.71 5.67 -0.35
CA PHE A 70 -1.02 7.09 -0.40
C PHE A 70 0.12 7.89 0.22
N GLY A 71 0.57 8.95 -0.44
CA GLY A 71 1.56 9.90 0.08
C GLY A 71 1.07 11.34 -0.08
N VAL A 72 1.29 12.16 0.94
CA VAL A 72 0.94 13.59 0.98
C VAL A 72 1.78 14.29 2.06
N GLY A 73 3.10 14.28 1.88
CA GLY A 73 4.03 14.78 2.88
C GLY A 73 4.57 13.69 3.80
N CYS A 74 4.96 14.08 5.01
CA CYS A 74 5.53 13.21 6.04
C CYS A 74 4.59 12.05 6.36
N PHE A 75 5.05 10.83 6.15
CA PHE A 75 4.23 9.62 6.31
C PHE A 75 3.78 9.35 7.76
N TRP A 76 4.29 10.05 8.78
CA TRP A 76 3.93 9.80 10.18
C TRP A 76 2.49 10.21 10.46
N HIS A 77 2.12 11.44 10.05
CA HIS A 77 0.73 11.88 10.16
C HIS A 77 -0.17 11.09 9.21
N VAL A 78 0.30 10.79 8.00
CA VAL A 78 -0.47 10.01 7.02
C VAL A 78 -0.77 8.61 7.58
N GLN A 79 0.18 7.98 8.26
CA GLN A 79 -0.01 6.66 8.85
C GLN A 79 -1.04 6.73 9.97
N HIS A 80 -0.94 7.72 10.86
CA HIS A 80 -1.93 7.91 11.91
C HIS A 80 -3.35 8.00 11.35
N GLU A 81 -3.57 8.88 10.36
CA GLU A 81 -4.90 9.09 9.77
C GLU A 81 -5.44 7.82 9.11
N PHE A 82 -4.59 7.04 8.42
CA PHE A 82 -5.03 5.77 7.84
C PHE A 82 -5.25 4.64 8.86
N VAL A 83 -4.52 4.62 9.98
CA VAL A 83 -4.83 3.69 11.08
C VAL A 83 -6.23 4.01 11.65
N MET A 84 -6.55 5.29 11.85
CA MET A 84 -7.87 5.71 12.30
C MET A 84 -8.95 5.34 11.26
N ALA A 85 -8.67 5.56 9.97
CA ALA A 85 -9.56 5.19 8.89
C ALA A 85 -9.84 3.68 8.84
N GLU A 86 -8.83 2.83 9.00
CA GLU A 86 -9.01 1.38 9.08
C GLU A 86 -9.91 0.96 10.24
N GLN A 87 -9.74 1.57 11.42
CA GLN A 87 -10.59 1.29 12.58
C GLN A 87 -12.03 1.74 12.34
N GLN A 88 -12.23 2.94 11.79
CA GLN A 88 -13.56 3.54 11.67
C GLN A 88 -14.36 3.01 10.46
N ILE A 89 -13.69 2.79 9.33
CA ILE A 89 -14.32 2.42 8.07
C ILE A 89 -14.42 0.89 7.94
N LEU A 90 -13.34 0.18 8.29
CA LEU A 90 -13.27 -1.27 8.15
C LEU A 90 -13.59 -2.02 9.45
N GLY A 91 -13.67 -1.32 10.59
CA GLY A 91 -13.92 -1.94 11.88
C GLY A 91 -12.74 -2.78 12.38
N ARG A 92 -11.51 -2.50 11.92
CA ARG A 92 -10.33 -3.29 12.26
C ARG A 92 -9.92 -3.09 13.70
N ASP A 93 -9.61 -4.19 14.36
CA ASP A 93 -8.93 -4.17 15.65
C ASP A 93 -7.43 -3.93 15.50
N SER A 94 -6.75 -3.69 16.63
CA SER A 94 -5.32 -3.33 16.67
C SER A 94 -4.39 -4.37 16.00
N ASP A 95 -4.76 -5.65 16.07
CA ASP A 95 -4.06 -6.77 15.44
C ASP A 95 -4.41 -6.96 13.96
N GLU A 96 -5.39 -6.22 13.44
CA GLU A 96 -5.82 -6.29 12.03
C GLU A 96 -5.34 -5.09 11.20
N ILE A 97 -4.77 -4.05 11.84
CA ILE A 97 -4.27 -2.85 11.16
C ILE A 97 -3.19 -3.19 10.12
N THR A 98 -3.33 -2.69 8.89
CA THR A 98 -2.41 -2.99 7.79
C THR A 98 -1.54 -1.81 7.35
N ALA A 99 -1.94 -0.59 7.71
CA ALA A 99 -1.22 0.65 7.44
C ALA A 99 0.25 0.60 7.89
N ALA A 100 1.18 0.76 6.95
CA ALA A 100 2.59 0.97 7.25
C ALA A 100 3.20 2.13 6.48
N ALA A 101 4.04 2.89 7.18
CA ALA A 101 4.91 3.88 6.58
C ALA A 101 5.94 3.20 5.65
N GLY A 102 6.25 3.83 4.53
CA GLY A 102 7.19 3.33 3.55
C GLY A 102 7.51 4.28 2.41
N TYR A 103 8.14 3.73 1.39
CA TYR A 103 8.69 4.44 0.25
C TYR A 103 8.13 3.84 -1.04
N ALA A 104 7.69 4.68 -1.98
CA ALA A 104 7.23 4.23 -3.29
C ALA A 104 7.42 5.31 -4.35
N GLY A 105 7.01 5.01 -5.59
CA GLY A 105 7.02 5.99 -6.66
C GLY A 105 8.36 6.10 -7.40
N SER A 106 9.21 5.08 -7.32
CA SER A 106 10.37 4.87 -8.19
C SER A 106 10.59 3.38 -8.44
N LYS A 107 11.38 3.05 -9.47
CA LYS A 107 11.87 1.69 -9.77
C LYS A 107 13.30 1.47 -9.28
N ASN A 108 13.96 2.53 -8.82
CA ASN A 108 15.37 2.45 -8.45
C ASN A 108 15.49 1.75 -7.11
N LEU A 109 16.43 0.81 -7.06
CA LEU A 109 16.83 0.10 -5.86
C LEU A 109 18.31 0.32 -5.63
N PHE A 110 18.73 0.30 -4.38
CA PHE A 110 20.15 0.37 -4.05
C PHE A 110 20.92 -0.76 -4.72
N GLN A 111 22.08 -0.41 -5.29
CA GLN A 111 23.03 -1.37 -5.83
C GLN A 111 24.34 -1.17 -5.08
N ASP A 112 24.69 -2.12 -4.23
CA ASP A 112 25.96 -2.13 -3.54
C ASP A 112 27.00 -2.85 -4.42
N PRO A 113 27.99 -2.12 -4.96
CA PRO A 113 29.01 -2.72 -5.82
C PRO A 113 29.99 -3.63 -5.04
N SER A 114 29.98 -3.55 -3.70
CA SER A 114 30.89 -4.30 -2.83
C SER A 114 30.24 -5.52 -2.19
N ASP A 115 28.92 -5.52 -2.03
CA ASP A 115 28.16 -6.63 -1.44
C ASP A 115 26.76 -6.74 -2.05
N ALA A 116 26.58 -7.67 -2.98
CA ALA A 116 25.29 -7.90 -3.63
C ALA A 116 24.16 -8.28 -2.64
N SER A 117 24.49 -8.78 -1.44
CA SER A 117 23.49 -9.08 -0.40
C SER A 117 22.91 -7.81 0.25
N ASN A 118 23.60 -6.67 0.08
CA ASN A 118 23.16 -5.36 0.55
C ASN A 118 22.36 -4.58 -0.52
N SER A 119 22.29 -5.08 -1.76
CA SER A 119 21.48 -4.50 -2.85
C SER A 119 19.97 -4.72 -2.66
N GLY A 120 19.15 -4.01 -3.42
CA GLY A 120 17.69 -4.14 -3.41
C GLY A 120 16.98 -3.30 -2.34
N LYS A 121 17.73 -2.57 -1.52
CA LYS A 121 17.20 -1.81 -0.37
C LYS A 121 16.67 -0.43 -0.77
N VAL A 122 15.70 0.04 -0.01
CA VAL A 122 15.20 1.42 0.02
C VAL A 122 15.11 1.82 1.49
N CYS A 123 15.92 2.77 1.91
CA CYS A 123 16.16 3.12 3.30
C CYS A 123 15.98 4.61 3.53
N TYR A 124 15.62 4.95 4.77
CA TYR A 124 15.64 6.34 5.22
C TYR A 124 17.04 6.92 5.16
N HIS A 125 17.14 8.25 5.29
CA HIS A 125 18.42 8.95 5.35
C HIS A 125 19.33 8.37 6.42
N ASN A 126 20.50 7.88 6.01
CA ASN A 126 21.46 7.27 6.90
C ASN A 126 22.90 7.70 6.56
N ARG A 127 23.76 7.70 7.58
CA ARG A 127 25.16 8.14 7.44
C ARG A 127 25.99 7.20 6.56
N GLN A 128 25.59 5.94 6.50
CA GLN A 128 26.19 4.88 5.69
C GLN A 128 25.87 5.04 4.20
N ARG A 129 24.92 5.91 3.83
CA ARG A 129 24.45 6.16 2.46
C ARG A 129 23.94 4.90 1.75
N VAL A 130 23.43 3.95 2.53
CA VAL A 130 22.81 2.73 1.99
C VAL A 130 21.40 3.07 1.54
N GLY A 131 21.12 2.92 0.24
CA GLY A 131 19.77 2.95 -0.31
C GLY A 131 18.87 4.13 0.02
N ASP A 132 19.42 5.33 0.22
CA ASP A 132 18.65 6.54 0.53
C ASP A 132 17.47 6.74 -0.45
N TYR A 133 16.24 6.65 0.08
CA TYR A 133 15.01 6.60 -0.71
C TYR A 133 14.83 7.84 -1.58
N GLY A 134 15.20 9.01 -1.08
CA GLY A 134 15.14 10.28 -1.79
C GLY A 134 16.08 10.34 -2.99
N LYS A 135 17.32 9.86 -2.83
CA LYS A 135 18.27 9.71 -3.96
C LYS A 135 17.84 8.65 -4.97
N LEU A 136 17.14 7.62 -4.51
CA LEU A 136 16.49 6.63 -5.37
C LEU A 136 15.20 7.18 -6.02
N GLY A 137 14.76 8.38 -5.62
CA GLY A 137 13.60 9.11 -6.13
C GLY A 137 12.26 8.52 -5.70
N HIS A 138 12.23 7.74 -4.64
CA HIS A 138 10.98 7.38 -3.95
C HIS A 138 10.42 8.59 -3.20
N GLY A 139 9.16 8.50 -2.79
CA GLY A 139 8.50 9.43 -1.89
C GLY A 139 7.92 8.68 -0.70
N GLU A 140 7.68 9.41 0.38
CA GLU A 140 7.04 8.90 1.58
C GLU A 140 5.56 8.59 1.31
N VAL A 141 5.15 7.37 1.66
CA VAL A 141 3.80 6.87 1.48
C VAL A 141 3.40 5.98 2.65
N VAL A 142 2.10 5.71 2.75
CA VAL A 142 1.53 4.68 3.60
C VAL A 142 0.88 3.62 2.74
N GLY A 143 1.36 2.39 2.87
CA GLY A 143 0.82 1.22 2.19
C GLY A 143 -0.26 0.52 3.02
N LEU A 144 -1.33 0.09 2.36
CA LEU A 144 -2.55 -0.43 2.99
C LEU A 144 -3.04 -1.69 2.27
N GLN A 145 -3.76 -2.53 3.00
CA GLN A 145 -4.64 -3.54 2.43
C GLN A 145 -6.08 -3.07 2.51
N ILE A 146 -6.58 -2.52 1.41
CA ILE A 146 -7.97 -2.07 1.32
C ILE A 146 -8.77 -3.12 0.53
N PRO A 147 -9.97 -3.52 1.00
CA PRO A 147 -10.86 -4.36 0.21
C PRO A 147 -11.08 -3.75 -1.18
N GLN A 148 -10.88 -4.53 -2.24
CA GLN A 148 -10.98 -4.08 -3.63
C GLN A 148 -12.45 -3.94 -4.07
N THR A 149 -13.15 -3.04 -3.39
CA THR A 149 -14.55 -2.68 -3.61
C THR A 149 -14.64 -1.20 -3.87
N LYS A 150 -15.66 -0.79 -4.63
CA LYS A 150 -15.88 0.63 -4.96
C LYS A 150 -16.02 1.46 -3.70
N GLU A 151 -16.75 0.95 -2.71
CA GLU A 151 -17.09 1.62 -1.46
C GLU A 151 -15.83 1.84 -0.61
N SER A 152 -15.00 0.80 -0.44
CA SER A 152 -13.78 0.90 0.37
C SER A 152 -12.76 1.84 -0.27
N ILE A 153 -12.54 1.73 -1.59
CA ILE A 153 -11.62 2.63 -2.31
C ILE A 153 -12.11 4.08 -2.25
N SER A 154 -13.42 4.32 -2.42
CA SER A 154 -14.01 5.65 -2.27
C SER A 154 -13.77 6.23 -0.89
N ALA A 155 -13.99 5.44 0.17
CA ALA A 155 -13.89 5.90 1.54
C ALA A 155 -12.44 6.28 1.89
N PHE A 156 -11.46 5.46 1.51
CA PHE A 156 -10.05 5.77 1.74
C PHE A 156 -9.54 6.91 0.86
N ALA A 157 -10.02 7.05 -0.37
CA ALA A 157 -9.71 8.22 -1.21
C ALA A 157 -10.22 9.51 -0.56
N LYS A 158 -11.42 9.48 0.01
CA LYS A 158 -11.98 10.62 0.73
C LYS A 158 -11.11 11.03 1.93
N GLU A 159 -10.66 10.05 2.73
CA GLU A 159 -9.73 10.32 3.84
C GLU A 159 -8.42 10.92 3.32
N TYR A 160 -7.82 10.35 2.27
CA TYR A 160 -6.61 10.89 1.64
C TYR A 160 -6.77 12.36 1.22
N PHE A 161 -7.85 12.66 0.50
CA PHE A 161 -8.12 14.01 0.01
C PHE A 161 -8.54 15.00 1.10
N ALA A 162 -8.96 14.51 2.28
CA ALA A 162 -9.20 15.35 3.45
C ALA A 162 -7.91 15.90 4.08
N LEU A 163 -6.76 15.22 3.88
CA LEU A 163 -5.46 15.65 4.41
C LEU A 163 -4.92 16.92 3.76
N PHE A 164 -5.34 17.21 2.53
CA PHE A 164 -4.87 18.38 1.79
C PHE A 164 -5.37 19.69 2.41
N LYS A 165 -4.45 20.64 2.62
CA LYS A 165 -4.75 22.00 3.06
C LYS A 165 -4.57 22.94 1.88
N ASN A 166 -5.65 23.60 1.45
CA ASN A 166 -5.65 24.51 0.29
C ASN A 166 -5.17 23.86 -1.04
N GLY A 167 -5.30 22.55 -1.16
CA GLY A 167 -4.84 21.76 -2.30
C GLY A 167 -3.35 21.41 -2.28
N ASP A 168 -2.69 21.56 -1.12
CA ASP A 168 -1.29 21.18 -0.90
C ASP A 168 -1.17 20.27 0.33
N ARG A 169 0.00 19.66 0.51
CA ARG A 169 0.33 18.86 1.69
C ARG A 169 0.31 19.72 2.98
N PRO A 170 -0.07 19.14 4.14
CA PRO A 170 -0.26 19.90 5.38
C PRO A 170 1.03 20.42 6.02
N ASP A 171 2.17 19.84 5.64
CA ASP A 171 3.52 19.95 6.17
C ASP A 171 4.44 20.73 5.21
N LEU A 172 4.15 22.03 5.01
CA LEU A 172 4.89 22.88 4.06
C LEU A 172 6.39 23.09 4.40
N GLY A 173 6.82 22.67 5.59
CA GLY A 173 8.23 22.65 6.00
C GLY A 173 9.03 21.57 5.26
N ASP A 174 8.36 20.46 4.92
CA ASP A 174 8.95 19.32 4.25
C ASP A 174 8.99 19.58 2.74
N ARG A 175 10.20 19.64 2.19
CA ARG A 175 10.48 20.15 0.85
C ARG A 175 11.20 19.12 0.01
N GLY A 176 10.77 18.99 -1.24
CA GLY A 176 11.38 18.11 -2.20
C GLY A 176 10.45 17.00 -2.66
N PRO A 177 10.88 16.25 -3.70
CA PRO A 177 10.09 15.19 -4.28
C PRO A 177 9.79 14.06 -3.29
N GLU A 178 10.59 13.89 -2.23
CA GLU A 178 10.37 12.92 -1.15
C GLU A 178 8.98 13.07 -0.50
N TYR A 179 8.43 14.29 -0.49
CA TYR A 179 7.16 14.63 0.15
C TYR A 179 6.03 14.89 -0.85
N ARG A 180 6.23 14.47 -2.11
CA ARG A 180 5.25 14.70 -3.17
C ARG A 180 3.96 13.92 -2.89
N SER A 181 2.83 14.46 -3.34
CA SER A 181 1.55 13.76 -3.29
C SER A 181 1.46 12.70 -4.39
N LEU A 182 1.19 11.46 -4.00
CA LEU A 182 1.02 10.32 -4.90
C LEU A 182 0.04 9.27 -4.37
N ILE A 183 -0.56 8.51 -5.28
CA ILE A 183 -1.40 7.34 -5.00
C ILE A 183 -0.87 6.18 -5.83
N GLY A 184 -0.69 5.02 -5.20
CA GLY A 184 -0.42 3.75 -5.88
C GLY A 184 -1.69 2.93 -5.99
N LEU A 185 -1.99 2.45 -7.20
CA LEU A 185 -3.09 1.51 -7.46
C LEU A 185 -2.60 0.40 -8.39
N PRO A 186 -3.06 -0.85 -8.24
CA PRO A 186 -2.85 -1.88 -9.25
C PRO A 186 -3.38 -1.41 -10.61
N GLY A 187 -2.54 -1.44 -11.65
CA GLY A 187 -2.89 -0.89 -12.97
C GLY A 187 -2.86 0.65 -13.07
N GLY A 188 -2.61 1.37 -11.98
CA GLY A 188 -2.52 2.83 -11.95
C GLY A 188 -3.83 3.51 -12.37
N MET A 189 -3.78 4.33 -13.43
CA MET A 189 -4.95 5.02 -13.99
C MET A 189 -5.96 4.05 -14.62
N ASP A 190 -5.53 2.83 -15.00
CA ASP A 190 -6.39 1.80 -15.57
C ASP A 190 -7.11 0.96 -14.49
N ASN A 191 -6.91 1.28 -13.21
CA ASN A 191 -7.59 0.60 -12.11
C ASN A 191 -9.12 0.71 -12.26
N PRO A 192 -9.91 -0.37 -12.07
CA PRO A 192 -11.37 -0.34 -12.21
C PRO A 192 -12.08 0.70 -11.33
N PHE A 193 -11.46 1.09 -10.21
CA PHE A 193 -11.99 2.07 -9.27
C PHE A 193 -11.38 3.47 -9.43
N PHE A 194 -10.52 3.70 -10.44
CA PHE A 194 -9.85 4.99 -10.66
C PHE A 194 -10.85 6.17 -10.76
N SER A 195 -11.98 5.97 -11.44
CA SER A 195 -13.01 7.00 -11.62
C SER A 195 -13.58 7.54 -10.31
N VAL A 196 -13.62 6.71 -9.26
CA VAL A 196 -14.08 7.12 -7.91
C VAL A 196 -13.05 8.02 -7.24
N ILE A 197 -11.77 7.71 -7.40
CA ILE A 197 -10.67 8.52 -6.86
C ILE A 197 -10.61 9.86 -7.59
N GLU A 198 -10.84 9.85 -8.91
CA GLU A 198 -10.92 11.08 -9.71
C GLU A 198 -12.06 12.00 -9.26
N GLU A 199 -13.22 11.44 -8.91
CA GLU A 199 -14.35 12.20 -8.38
C GLU A 199 -14.00 12.93 -7.07
N GLU A 200 -13.37 12.22 -6.12
CA GLU A 200 -12.93 12.82 -4.85
C GLU A 200 -11.84 13.90 -5.07
N ALA A 201 -10.88 13.65 -5.96
CA ALA A 201 -9.85 14.62 -6.32
C ALA A 201 -10.45 15.91 -6.90
N LYS A 202 -11.44 15.77 -7.78
CA LYS A 202 -12.15 16.89 -8.42
C LYS A 202 -12.87 17.75 -7.40
N GLN A 203 -13.48 17.15 -6.37
CA GLN A 203 -14.14 17.90 -5.27
C GLN A 203 -13.15 18.79 -4.50
N LYS A 204 -11.87 18.42 -4.45
CA LYS A 204 -10.79 19.23 -3.84
C LYS A 204 -10.08 20.16 -4.81
N GLY A 205 -10.45 20.16 -6.10
CA GLY A 205 -9.74 20.91 -7.13
C GLY A 205 -8.31 20.41 -7.36
N ILE A 206 -8.08 19.12 -7.14
CA ILE A 206 -6.79 18.45 -7.33
C ILE A 206 -6.85 17.67 -8.65
N LYS A 207 -5.76 17.76 -9.44
CA LYS A 207 -5.63 17.02 -10.70
C LYS A 207 -4.86 15.73 -10.48
N LEU A 208 -5.41 14.61 -10.93
CA LEU A 208 -4.69 13.34 -11.02
C LEU A 208 -3.86 13.29 -12.31
N VAL A 209 -2.60 12.87 -12.20
CA VAL A 209 -1.66 12.82 -13.32
C VAL A 209 -0.94 11.46 -13.30
N PRO A 210 -0.78 10.77 -14.43
CA PRO A 210 -0.02 9.52 -14.45
C PRO A 210 1.42 9.75 -14.01
N GLY A 211 1.88 8.98 -13.02
CA GLY A 211 3.26 9.01 -12.55
C GLY A 211 4.18 8.10 -13.36
N GLN A 212 5.44 8.49 -13.49
CA GLN A 212 6.45 7.80 -14.30
C GLN A 212 7.66 7.32 -13.48
N GLY A 213 7.64 7.54 -12.16
CA GLY A 213 8.72 7.21 -11.27
C GLY A 213 9.74 8.34 -11.17
N ASN A 214 10.28 8.58 -9.98
CA ASN A 214 11.15 9.73 -9.71
C ASN A 214 10.47 11.08 -10.04
N ASP A 215 9.14 11.14 -9.93
CA ASP A 215 8.36 12.30 -10.31
C ASP A 215 8.70 13.52 -9.44
N ALA A 216 8.53 14.71 -10.02
CA ALA A 216 8.87 15.97 -9.35
C ALA A 216 7.95 16.26 -8.15
N ASP A 217 8.41 17.15 -7.28
CA ASP A 217 7.60 17.69 -6.17
C ASP A 217 6.28 18.27 -6.69
N THR A 218 5.23 18.11 -5.89
CA THR A 218 3.84 18.53 -6.17
C THR A 218 3.42 19.78 -5.40
N SER A 219 4.26 20.28 -4.48
CA SER A 219 3.95 21.48 -3.70
C SER A 219 3.60 22.66 -4.59
N GLY A 220 2.50 23.34 -4.24
CA GLY A 220 1.94 24.47 -4.98
C GLY A 220 1.30 24.14 -6.33
N LYS A 221 1.29 22.87 -6.76
CA LYS A 221 0.82 22.49 -8.11
C LYS A 221 -0.60 21.94 -8.12
N ARG A 222 -1.15 21.53 -6.97
CA ARG A 222 -2.47 20.88 -6.84
C ARG A 222 -2.60 19.66 -7.75
N ILE A 223 -1.56 18.84 -7.79
CA ILE A 223 -1.54 17.59 -8.53
C ILE A 223 -1.21 16.42 -7.60
N VAL A 224 -1.66 15.24 -7.98
CA VAL A 224 -1.30 13.97 -7.35
C VAL A 224 -0.84 13.02 -8.44
N TRP A 225 0.32 12.40 -8.25
CA TRP A 225 0.82 11.37 -9.16
C TRP A 225 0.09 10.05 -8.92
N VAL A 226 -0.41 9.43 -9.98
CA VAL A 226 -1.07 8.13 -9.91
C VAL A 226 -0.10 7.10 -10.48
N MET A 227 0.45 6.28 -9.58
CA MET A 227 1.42 5.25 -9.87
C MET A 227 0.69 3.93 -10.16
N ASN A 228 1.15 3.19 -11.16
CA ASN A 228 0.86 1.76 -11.24
C ASN A 228 1.71 1.04 -10.17
N SER A 229 1.09 0.59 -9.09
CA SER A 229 1.81 -0.02 -7.96
C SER A 229 2.46 -1.37 -8.30
N GLU A 230 2.01 -2.06 -9.35
CA GLU A 230 2.66 -3.27 -9.87
C GLU A 230 4.01 -2.94 -10.53
N GLN A 231 4.20 -1.70 -10.98
CA GLN A 231 5.45 -1.21 -11.57
C GLN A 231 6.30 -0.38 -10.60
N TYR A 232 5.66 0.29 -9.65
CA TYR A 232 6.28 1.15 -8.65
C TYR A 232 5.86 0.63 -7.27
N PRO A 233 6.46 -0.47 -6.80
CA PRO A 233 5.99 -1.16 -5.60
C PRO A 233 6.26 -0.35 -4.33
N PHE A 234 5.54 -0.73 -3.27
CA PHE A 234 5.74 -0.22 -1.92
C PHE A 234 6.94 -0.92 -1.25
N TYR A 235 7.77 -0.14 -0.57
CA TYR A 235 8.87 -0.62 0.27
C TYR A 235 8.64 -0.14 1.71
N GLN A 236 8.50 -1.06 2.65
CA GLN A 236 8.29 -0.69 4.06
C GLN A 236 9.47 0.12 4.60
N ALA A 237 9.17 1.18 5.37
CA ALA A 237 10.17 1.91 6.14
C ALA A 237 10.64 1.11 7.36
N GLU A 238 11.76 1.54 7.93
CA GLU A 238 12.36 1.04 9.15
C GLU A 238 11.37 1.06 10.33
N ILE A 239 11.62 0.22 11.33
CA ILE A 239 10.65 -0.03 12.42
C ILE A 239 10.41 1.25 13.24
N TYR A 240 11.42 2.10 13.41
CA TYR A 240 11.28 3.36 14.14
C TYR A 240 10.39 4.40 13.47
N HIS A 241 10.06 4.24 12.18
CA HIS A 241 9.07 5.10 11.52
C HIS A 241 7.64 4.61 11.70
N GLN A 242 7.44 3.37 12.13
CA GLN A 242 6.13 2.76 12.24
C GLN A 242 5.44 3.21 13.52
N PHE A 243 4.20 3.69 13.39
CA PHE A 243 3.36 4.17 14.48
C PHE A 243 4.03 5.27 15.31
N HIS A 244 4.78 6.13 14.62
CA HIS A 244 5.49 7.26 15.19
C HIS A 244 4.57 8.47 15.34
N ASP A 245 4.85 9.31 16.34
CA ASP A 245 4.19 10.60 16.51
C ASP A 245 4.46 11.52 15.32
N GLY A 246 3.56 12.47 15.07
CA GLY A 246 3.82 13.47 14.04
C GLY A 246 4.88 14.48 14.50
N PHE A 247 5.39 15.26 13.55
CA PHE A 247 6.45 16.22 13.80
C PHE A 247 5.92 17.58 14.31
N MET A 248 4.65 17.90 14.02
CA MET A 248 4.11 19.22 14.32
C MET A 248 3.64 19.33 15.79
N PRO A 249 3.65 20.55 16.37
CA PRO A 249 3.10 20.76 17.71
C PRO A 249 1.66 20.25 17.83
N GLY A 250 1.45 19.32 18.77
CA GLY A 250 0.15 18.70 19.00
C GLY A 250 -0.04 17.34 18.34
N GLU A 251 0.93 16.83 17.58
CA GLU A 251 0.89 15.50 16.95
C GLU A 251 1.50 14.40 17.83
N ASN A 252 1.39 14.53 19.15
CA ASN A 252 1.68 13.40 20.05
C ASN A 252 0.45 12.49 20.09
N TYR A 253 0.58 11.29 19.56
CA TYR A 253 -0.55 10.36 19.48
C TYR A 253 -0.71 9.57 20.79
N PRO A 254 -1.86 8.95 21.03
CA PRO A 254 -2.07 8.15 22.23
C PRO A 254 -1.08 6.97 22.29
N VAL A 255 -0.63 6.61 23.50
CA VAL A 255 0.27 5.45 23.71
C VAL A 255 -0.27 4.16 23.09
N SER A 256 -1.60 3.99 23.00
CA SER A 256 -2.23 2.86 22.34
C SER A 256 -1.91 2.77 20.84
N TYR A 257 -1.74 3.91 20.16
CA TYR A 257 -1.29 3.98 18.78
C TYR A 257 0.18 3.55 18.66
N ASN A 258 1.08 4.16 19.45
CA ASN A 258 2.50 3.81 19.36
C ASN A 258 2.75 2.34 19.75
N ALA A 259 1.95 1.77 20.65
CA ALA A 259 2.03 0.36 21.05
C ALA A 259 1.74 -0.63 19.90
N LEU A 260 1.09 -0.19 18.81
CA LEU A 260 0.83 -1.03 17.63
C LEU A 260 2.11 -1.56 17.00
N VAL A 261 3.24 -0.84 17.10
CA VAL A 261 4.52 -1.27 16.53
C VAL A 261 4.96 -2.64 17.07
N LYS A 262 4.75 -2.88 18.37
CA LYS A 262 5.14 -4.15 19.01
C LYS A 262 4.27 -5.30 18.53
N ALA A 263 2.96 -5.08 18.42
CA ALA A 263 2.02 -6.08 17.93
C ALA A 263 2.31 -6.40 16.46
N ALA A 264 2.37 -5.38 15.60
CA ALA A 264 2.60 -5.51 14.17
C ALA A 264 3.95 -6.15 13.83
N PHE A 265 4.99 -5.90 14.63
CA PHE A 265 6.27 -6.57 14.46
C PHE A 265 6.21 -8.04 14.90
N LYS A 266 5.57 -8.31 16.04
CA LYS A 266 5.46 -9.67 16.60
C LYS A 266 4.66 -10.61 15.71
N ASP A 267 3.61 -10.11 15.06
CA ASP A 267 2.75 -10.91 14.18
C ASP A 267 3.17 -10.87 12.70
N GLY A 268 4.22 -10.13 12.35
CA GLY A 268 4.84 -10.12 11.03
C GLY A 268 4.20 -9.17 10.02
N ARG A 269 3.23 -8.33 10.43
CA ARG A 269 2.69 -7.26 9.57
C ARG A 269 3.71 -6.19 9.22
N ILE A 270 4.74 -6.00 10.06
CA ILE A 270 5.95 -5.26 9.73
C ILE A 270 7.19 -6.09 10.07
N THR A 271 8.27 -5.92 9.31
CA THR A 271 9.51 -6.68 9.49
C THR A 271 10.75 -5.79 9.48
N SER A 272 11.91 -6.35 9.84
CA SER A 272 13.18 -5.65 9.65
C SER A 272 13.47 -5.52 8.15
N THR A 273 13.82 -4.30 7.72
CA THR A 273 14.12 -3.99 6.31
C THR A 273 15.57 -4.32 5.94
N GLY A 274 16.41 -4.60 6.94
CA GLY A 274 17.86 -4.71 6.78
C GLY A 274 18.53 -3.40 6.34
N CYS A 275 17.84 -2.26 6.43
CA CYS A 275 18.45 -0.94 6.37
C CYS A 275 19.21 -0.64 7.66
N PRO A 276 20.11 0.36 7.67
CA PRO A 276 20.68 0.88 8.90
C PRO A 276 19.57 1.38 9.83
N ASP A 277 19.22 0.55 10.81
CA ASP A 277 18.16 0.80 11.77
C ASP A 277 18.76 1.21 13.12
N ILE A 278 17.97 1.82 13.99
CA ILE A 278 18.30 1.86 15.41
C ILE A 278 18.14 0.45 16.00
N ASP A 279 18.69 0.19 17.19
CA ASP A 279 18.55 -1.13 17.80
C ASP A 279 17.06 -1.43 18.04
N VAL A 280 16.50 -2.29 17.19
CA VAL A 280 15.09 -2.70 17.19
C VAL A 280 14.70 -3.29 18.54
N ASN A 281 15.65 -3.90 19.27
CA ASN A 281 15.39 -4.41 20.61
C ASN A 281 15.19 -3.31 21.64
N LEU A 282 15.64 -2.08 21.40
CA LEU A 282 15.35 -0.93 22.25
C LEU A 282 13.93 -0.40 22.01
N LEU A 283 13.45 -0.44 20.76
CA LEU A 283 12.09 -0.01 20.40
C LEU A 283 11.00 -0.97 20.91
N LEU A 284 11.32 -2.26 20.96
CA LEU A 284 10.34 -3.30 21.27
C LEU A 284 10.29 -3.70 22.75
N LYS A 285 11.16 -3.16 23.61
CA LYS A 285 11.11 -3.32 25.08
C LYS A 285 9.94 -2.55 25.66
#